data_AF-A0A6P8AQD4-F1
#
_entry.id   AF-A0A6P8AQD4-F1
#
_cell.length_a   1.000
_cell.length_b   1.000
_cell.length_c   1.000
_cell.angle_alpha   90.00
_cell.angle_beta   90.00
_cell.angle_gamma   90.00
#
_symmetry.space_group_name_H-M   'P 1'
#
loop_
_entity.id
_entity.type
_entity.pdbx_description
1 polymer ?
#
loop_
_entity_poly.entity_id
_entity_poly.type
_entity_poly.pdbx_seq_one_letter_code
_entity_poly.pdbx_strand_id
1 'polypeptide(L)'
;MAIQIYNYIFMPNYRLVPEHPVPAAVEDVYATLSVNAGGGIATGTALMAYDKSLTSSEKFPLPAGLALRYPILDDPYVGGKAKAEKTNDIISVYAAPTRAGPDKLRGLPPTFMDVGGLDLFREEITKFVAALATAGVNVEFHHYSGLPHGI
;
A
#
# COMPACT_ATOMS: atom_id res chain seq x y z
N MET A 1 19.79 0.29 6.38
CA MET A 1 19.39 -0.30 7.67
C MET A 1 18.63 -1.57 7.36
N ALA A 2 19.19 -2.75 7.61
CA ALA A 2 18.50 -4.01 7.39
C ALA A 2 17.60 -4.27 8.59
N ILE A 3 16.29 -4.35 8.37
CA ILE A 3 15.37 -4.88 9.39
C ILE A 3 15.62 -6.40 9.39
N GLN A 4 16.46 -6.87 10.31
CA GLN A 4 16.64 -8.30 10.53
C GLN A 4 15.43 -8.80 11.33
N ILE A 5 14.42 -9.26 10.61
CA ILE A 5 13.27 -9.94 11.17
C ILE A 5 13.61 -11.42 11.36
N TYR A 6 13.53 -11.92 12.58
CA TYR A 6 13.67 -13.34 12.91
C TYR A 6 12.38 -14.14 12.58
N ASN A 7 11.70 -13.75 11.51
CA ASN A 7 10.42 -14.28 11.09
C ASN A 7 10.54 -14.92 9.70
N TYR A 8 9.66 -15.86 9.38
CA TYR A 8 9.54 -16.40 8.03
C TYR A 8 9.07 -15.32 7.05
N ILE A 9 9.75 -15.21 5.91
CA ILE A 9 9.36 -14.31 4.81
C ILE A 9 8.60 -15.15 3.78
N PHE A 10 7.37 -14.75 3.48
CA PHE A 10 6.57 -15.32 2.41
C PHE A 10 6.41 -14.32 1.28
N MET A 11 6.85 -14.68 0.07
CA MET A 11 6.76 -13.84 -1.13
C MET A 11 5.70 -14.41 -2.08
N PRO A 12 4.51 -13.79 -2.19
CA PRO A 12 3.47 -14.26 -3.08
C PRO A 12 3.85 -14.05 -4.54
N ASN A 13 3.65 -15.08 -5.38
CA ASN A 13 3.70 -14.93 -6.83
C ASN A 13 2.32 -14.50 -7.33
N TYR A 14 1.98 -13.23 -7.12
CA TYR A 14 0.68 -12.67 -7.47
C TYR A 14 0.56 -12.35 -8.96
N ARG A 15 -0.69 -12.30 -9.43
CA ARG A 15 -1.04 -11.97 -10.82
C ARG A 15 -0.62 -10.54 -11.20
N LEU A 16 -0.04 -10.39 -12.39
CA LEU A 16 0.49 -9.11 -12.89
C LEU A 16 -0.40 -8.48 -13.97
N VAL A 17 -0.26 -7.16 -14.10
CA VAL A 17 -0.80 -6.39 -15.22
C VAL A 17 0.13 -6.52 -16.44
N PRO A 18 -0.39 -6.45 -17.69
CA PRO A 18 -1.79 -6.18 -18.06
C PRO A 18 -2.72 -7.42 -18.07
N GLU A 19 -2.20 -8.63 -17.94
CA GLU A 19 -2.95 -9.89 -18.10
C GLU A 19 -4.07 -10.03 -17.06
N HIS A 20 -3.83 -9.52 -15.86
CA HIS A 20 -4.80 -9.52 -14.77
C HIS A 20 -4.95 -8.10 -14.21
N PRO A 21 -5.99 -7.36 -14.64
CA PRO A 21 -6.26 -6.01 -14.16
C PRO A 21 -6.49 -5.96 -12.65
N VAL A 22 -6.36 -4.75 -12.10
CA VAL A 22 -6.74 -4.44 -10.72
C VAL A 22 -8.18 -4.93 -10.44
N PRO A 23 -8.46 -5.55 -9.27
CA PRO A 23 -7.60 -5.68 -8.08
C PRO A 23 -6.90 -7.06 -7.93
N ALA A 24 -6.68 -7.82 -9.00
CA ALA A 24 -6.20 -9.21 -8.92
C ALA A 24 -4.97 -9.44 -8.02
N ALA A 25 -3.95 -8.58 -8.11
CA ALA A 25 -2.77 -8.68 -7.25
C ALA A 25 -3.09 -8.49 -5.76
N VAL A 26 -3.97 -7.54 -5.43
CA VAL A 26 -4.40 -7.26 -4.05
C VAL A 26 -5.15 -8.47 -3.47
N GLU A 27 -5.98 -9.12 -4.28
CA GLU A 27 -6.70 -10.33 -3.91
C GLU A 27 -5.76 -11.51 -3.64
N ASP A 28 -4.74 -11.71 -4.48
CA ASP A 28 -3.77 -12.80 -4.32
C ASP A 28 -2.90 -12.61 -3.07
N VAL A 29 -2.47 -11.36 -2.83
CA VAL A 29 -1.68 -11.00 -1.65
C VAL A 29 -2.53 -11.09 -0.39
N TYR A 30 -3.81 -10.69 -0.46
CA TYR A 30 -4.78 -10.90 0.61
C TYR A 30 -4.99 -12.39 0.93
N ALA A 31 -5.15 -13.24 -0.09
CA ALA A 31 -5.36 -14.68 0.07
C ALA A 31 -4.17 -15.39 0.73
N THR A 32 -2.97 -14.81 0.65
CA THR A 32 -1.74 -15.38 1.24
C THR A 32 -1.35 -14.74 2.58
N LEU A 33 -2.11 -13.76 3.07
CA LEU A 33 -1.80 -12.96 4.27
C LEU A 33 -0.38 -12.36 4.27
N SER A 34 0.22 -12.22 3.09
CA SER A 34 1.51 -11.57 2.96
C SER A 34 1.29 -10.09 2.75
N VAL A 35 2.13 -9.26 3.36
CA VAL A 35 2.28 -7.85 2.98
C VAL A 35 3.63 -7.60 2.30
N ASN A 36 4.36 -8.67 1.98
CA ASN A 36 5.59 -8.61 1.19
C ASN A 36 5.24 -8.49 -0.30
N ALA A 37 4.68 -7.33 -0.66
CA ALA A 37 4.40 -6.92 -2.04
C ALA A 37 4.84 -5.47 -2.21
N GLY A 38 4.83 -4.95 -3.44
CA GLY A 38 5.06 -3.51 -3.67
C GLY A 38 4.11 -2.66 -2.82
N GLY A 39 4.54 -1.46 -2.42
CA GLY A 39 3.86 -0.67 -1.38
C GLY A 39 2.37 -0.40 -1.64
N GLY A 40 1.98 -0.13 -2.89
CA GLY A 40 0.58 0.05 -3.27
C GLY A 40 -0.27 -1.21 -3.07
N ILE A 41 0.25 -2.38 -3.46
CA ILE A 41 -0.44 -3.66 -3.27
C ILE A 41 -0.55 -3.98 -1.78
N ALA A 42 0.53 -3.87 -1.01
CA ALA A 42 0.51 -4.14 0.42
C ALA A 42 -0.48 -3.24 1.17
N THR A 43 -0.52 -1.95 0.84
CA THR A 43 -1.46 -1.00 1.44
C THR A 43 -2.90 -1.26 0.99
N GLY A 44 -3.11 -1.55 -0.30
CA GLY A 44 -4.42 -1.94 -0.85
C GLY A 44 -4.96 -3.21 -0.20
N THR A 45 -4.11 -4.20 0.06
CA THR A 45 -4.45 -5.44 0.77
C THR A 45 -4.86 -5.14 2.21
N ALA A 46 -4.14 -4.26 2.91
CA ALA A 46 -4.52 -3.87 4.27
C ALA A 46 -5.86 -3.13 4.32
N LEU A 47 -6.13 -2.23 3.36
CA LEU A 47 -7.43 -1.57 3.22
C LEU A 47 -8.55 -2.60 2.96
N MET A 48 -8.31 -3.57 2.07
CA MET A 48 -9.28 -4.63 1.77
C MET A 48 -9.54 -5.52 2.99
N ALA A 49 -8.48 -5.84 3.75
CA ALA A 49 -8.59 -6.60 4.98
C ALA A 49 -9.43 -5.87 6.03
N TYR A 50 -9.21 -4.56 6.19
CA TYR A 50 -10.02 -3.73 7.09
C TYR A 50 -11.50 -3.73 6.69
N ASP A 51 -11.81 -3.44 5.42
CA ASP A 51 -13.20 -3.45 4.93
C ASP A 51 -13.89 -4.80 5.15
N LYS A 52 -13.18 -5.91 4.90
CA LYS A 52 -13.70 -7.26 5.16
C LYS A 52 -13.87 -7.55 6.65
N SER A 53 -13.01 -7.01 7.52
CA SER A 53 -13.14 -7.17 8.97
C SER A 53 -14.41 -6.53 9.54
N LEU A 54 -14.94 -5.51 8.85
CA LEU A 54 -16.19 -4.83 9.24
C LEU A 54 -17.44 -5.57 8.77
N THR A 55 -17.34 -6.42 7.73
CA THR A 55 -18.49 -6.96 7.00
C THR A 55 -18.58 -8.49 6.99
N SER A 56 -17.47 -9.19 7.21
CA SER A 56 -17.38 -10.65 7.13
C SER A 56 -17.48 -11.33 8.50
N SER A 57 -18.15 -12.49 8.55
CA SER A 57 -18.10 -13.39 9.70
C SER A 57 -16.75 -14.12 9.80
N GLU A 58 -16.03 -14.27 8.68
CA GLU A 58 -14.65 -14.74 8.65
C GLU A 58 -13.70 -13.59 9.00
N LYS A 59 -13.19 -13.61 10.23
CA LYS A 59 -12.20 -12.65 10.70
C LYS A 59 -10.81 -13.11 10.31
N PHE A 60 -10.32 -12.63 9.17
CA PHE A 60 -8.88 -12.65 8.94
C PHE A 60 -8.22 -11.55 9.77
N PRO A 61 -7.18 -11.87 10.57
CA PRO A 61 -6.52 -10.88 11.39
C PRO A 61 -5.85 -9.83 10.50
N LEU A 62 -5.96 -8.56 10.90
CA LEU A 62 -5.13 -7.51 10.33
C LEU A 62 -3.65 -7.84 10.61
N PRO A 63 -2.73 -7.54 9.69
CA PRO A 63 -1.31 -7.70 9.96
C PRO A 63 -0.91 -6.83 11.16
N ALA A 64 0.03 -7.32 11.97
CA ALA A 64 0.49 -6.61 13.16
C ALA A 64 1.18 -5.27 12.84
N GLY A 65 1.65 -5.10 11.60
CA GLY A 65 2.22 -3.87 11.09
C GLY A 65 2.42 -3.92 9.57
N LEU A 66 2.63 -2.75 8.98
CA LEU A 66 3.01 -2.58 7.57
C LEU A 66 4.42 -1.99 7.49
N ALA A 67 5.24 -2.53 6.60
CA ALA A 67 6.56 -1.97 6.28
C ALA A 67 6.60 -1.59 4.80
N LEU A 68 6.60 -0.29 4.53
CA LEU A 68 6.46 0.26 3.19
C LEU A 68 7.74 1.00 2.79
N ARG A 69 8.60 0.30 2.04
CA ARG A 69 9.86 0.82 1.52
C ARG A 69 9.63 1.48 0.17
N TYR A 70 9.93 2.78 0.04
CA TYR A 70 9.80 3.53 -1.23
C TYR A 70 8.48 3.25 -1.97
N PRO A 71 7.31 3.32 -1.32
CA PRO A 71 6.08 2.81 -1.91
C PRO A 71 5.54 3.72 -3.03
N ILE A 72 4.99 3.10 -4.07
CA ILE A 72 4.12 3.78 -5.05
C ILE A 72 2.69 3.58 -4.56
N LEU A 73 1.97 4.65 -4.23
CA LEU A 73 0.64 4.61 -3.59
C LEU A 73 -0.47 5.21 -4.47
N ASP A 74 -0.13 5.99 -5.50
CA ASP A 74 -1.02 6.44 -6.57
C ASP A 74 -0.33 6.18 -7.89
N ASP A 75 -0.46 4.95 -8.41
CA ASP A 75 0.15 4.60 -9.68
C ASP A 75 -0.80 4.93 -10.86
N PRO A 76 -0.55 6.00 -11.64
CA PRO A 76 -1.34 6.28 -12.83
C PRO A 76 -1.07 5.26 -13.96
N TYR A 77 0.00 4.47 -13.88
CA TYR A 77 0.41 3.47 -14.88
C TYR A 77 -0.26 2.11 -14.67
N VAL A 78 -0.65 1.76 -13.44
CA VAL A 78 -1.55 0.62 -13.17
C VAL A 78 -2.96 0.88 -13.74
N GLY A 79 -3.32 2.15 -13.94
CA GLY A 79 -4.49 2.56 -14.72
C GLY A 79 -4.27 2.64 -16.25
N GLY A 80 -3.04 2.41 -16.72
CA GLY A 80 -2.62 2.58 -18.10
C GLY A 80 -2.72 4.03 -18.57
N LYS A 81 -1.63 4.58 -19.12
CA LYS A 81 -1.73 5.81 -19.96
C LYS A 81 -2.67 5.63 -21.16
N ALA A 82 -3.12 4.39 -21.45
CA ALA A 82 -4.12 4.09 -22.46
C ALA A 82 -5.59 4.27 -22.00
N LYS A 83 -5.89 4.56 -20.71
CA LYS A 83 -7.27 4.74 -20.24
C LYS A 83 -7.54 5.98 -19.38
N ALA A 84 -6.51 6.68 -18.90
CA ALA A 84 -6.69 7.89 -18.09
C ALA A 84 -7.27 9.09 -18.87
N GLU A 85 -7.30 9.06 -20.21
CA GLU A 85 -7.89 10.15 -21.01
C GLU A 85 -9.39 10.00 -21.31
N LYS A 86 -10.06 8.89 -20.94
CA LYS A 86 -11.44 8.68 -21.43
C LYS A 86 -12.50 8.07 -20.51
N THR A 87 -12.27 7.89 -19.22
CA THR A 87 -13.38 7.53 -18.33
C THR A 87 -13.29 8.19 -16.97
N ASN A 88 -14.43 8.71 -16.52
CA ASN A 88 -14.73 9.10 -15.13
C ASN A 88 -14.72 7.88 -14.18
N ASP A 89 -13.92 6.86 -14.47
CA ASP A 89 -13.88 5.62 -13.70
C ASP A 89 -13.14 5.89 -12.39
N ILE A 90 -13.89 5.77 -11.29
CA ILE A 90 -13.37 5.89 -9.92
C ILE A 90 -12.24 4.86 -9.76
N ILE A 91 -11.00 5.31 -9.76
CA ILE A 91 -9.85 4.44 -9.45
C ILE A 91 -10.05 3.91 -8.03
N SER A 92 -10.13 2.58 -7.90
CA SER A 92 -10.34 1.92 -6.62
C SER A 92 -9.27 2.31 -5.61
N VAL A 93 -9.67 2.53 -4.35
CA VAL A 93 -8.74 2.80 -3.24
C VAL A 93 -7.80 1.62 -2.96
N TYR A 94 -8.11 0.42 -3.47
CA TYR A 94 -7.20 -0.72 -3.41
C TYR A 94 -6.08 -0.64 -4.46
N ALA A 95 -6.27 0.18 -5.49
CA ALA A 95 -5.31 0.43 -6.56
C ALA A 95 -4.48 1.69 -6.31
N ALA A 96 -5.14 2.73 -5.77
CA ALA A 96 -4.52 3.98 -5.37
C ALA A 96 -4.85 4.29 -3.88
N PRO A 97 -4.15 3.66 -2.92
CA PRO A 97 -4.39 3.84 -1.49
C PRO A 97 -4.38 5.29 -0.99
N THR A 98 -3.66 6.21 -1.64
CA THR A 98 -3.68 7.64 -1.29
C THR A 98 -5.06 8.28 -1.36
N ARG A 99 -5.99 7.67 -2.09
CA ARG A 99 -7.36 8.16 -2.28
C ARG A 99 -8.32 7.70 -1.19
N ALA A 100 -7.87 6.86 -0.25
CA ALA A 100 -8.69 6.40 0.86
C ALA A 100 -9.01 7.53 1.83
N GLY A 101 -10.29 7.64 2.22
CA GLY A 101 -10.74 8.60 3.23
C GLY A 101 -10.28 8.25 4.65
N PRO A 102 -10.36 9.20 5.60
CA PRO A 102 -9.83 9.04 6.96
C PRO A 102 -10.43 7.85 7.72
N ASP A 103 -11.71 7.52 7.51
CA ASP A 103 -12.36 6.37 8.16
C ASP A 103 -11.76 5.03 7.76
N LYS A 104 -11.27 4.91 6.51
CA LYS A 104 -10.56 3.71 6.04
C LYS A 104 -9.13 3.70 6.53
N LEU A 105 -8.46 4.85 6.52
CA LEU A 105 -7.07 4.97 7.00
C LEU A 105 -6.94 4.64 8.48
N ARG A 106 -7.93 5.00 9.31
CA ARG A 106 -8.02 4.63 10.73
C ARG A 106 -7.93 3.12 11.00
N GLY A 107 -8.33 2.32 10.02
CA GLY A 107 -8.31 0.87 10.09
C GLY A 107 -6.97 0.22 9.82
N LEU A 108 -5.97 1.01 9.37
CA LEU A 108 -4.67 0.49 9.02
C LEU A 108 -3.81 0.22 10.26
N PRO A 109 -2.97 -0.84 10.22
CA PRO A 109 -2.10 -1.18 11.33
C PRO A 109 -0.94 -0.18 11.47
N PRO A 110 -0.17 -0.25 12.57
CA PRO A 110 1.07 0.51 12.72
C PRO A 110 1.94 0.38 11.46
N THR A 111 2.41 1.50 10.95
CA THR A 111 3.04 1.57 9.62
C THR A 111 4.43 2.18 9.72
N PHE A 112 5.44 1.41 9.32
CA PHE A 112 6.77 1.92 8.99
C PHE A 112 6.79 2.33 7.52
N MET A 113 7.36 3.50 7.22
CA MET A 113 7.49 4.00 5.86
C MET A 113 8.81 4.74 5.65
N ASP A 114 9.40 4.62 4.47
CA ASP A 114 10.55 5.45 4.12
C ASP A 114 10.65 5.84 2.65
N VAL A 115 11.47 6.87 2.42
CA VAL A 115 11.70 7.44 1.11
C VAL A 115 13.05 8.16 1.00
N GLY A 116 13.60 8.19 -0.21
CA GLY A 116 14.78 8.97 -0.55
C GLY A 116 14.43 10.41 -0.91
N GLY A 117 15.33 11.35 -0.59
CA GLY A 117 15.13 12.77 -0.88
C GLY A 117 15.10 13.13 -2.37
N LEU A 118 15.64 12.26 -3.24
CA LEU A 118 15.62 12.41 -4.70
C LEU A 118 14.56 11.53 -5.36
N ASP A 119 13.65 10.95 -4.59
CA ASP A 119 12.57 10.10 -5.09
C ASP A 119 11.42 10.92 -5.67
N LEU A 120 10.90 10.50 -6.82
CA LEU A 120 9.72 11.08 -7.47
C LEU A 120 8.45 10.93 -6.61
N PHE A 121 8.35 9.88 -5.80
CA PHE A 121 7.17 9.61 -4.96
C PHE A 121 7.24 10.28 -3.58
N ARG A 122 8.33 10.99 -3.27
CA ARG A 122 8.57 11.63 -1.97
C ARG A 122 7.41 12.49 -1.47
N GLU A 123 6.85 13.31 -2.35
CA GLU A 123 5.75 14.21 -1.96
C GLU A 123 4.46 13.45 -1.65
N GLU A 124 4.14 12.44 -2.46
CA GLU A 124 2.98 11.57 -2.27
C GLU A 124 3.09 10.78 -0.97
N ILE A 125 4.25 10.19 -0.72
CA ILE A 125 4.59 9.45 0.50
C ILE A 125 4.45 10.37 1.72
N THR A 126 5.02 11.57 1.68
CA THR A 126 4.97 12.53 2.80
C THR A 126 3.52 12.95 3.10
N LYS A 127 2.70 13.17 2.07
CA LYS A 127 1.26 13.47 2.23
C LYS A 127 0.51 12.29 2.84
N PHE A 128 0.81 11.06 2.40
CA PHE A 128 0.15 9.88 2.92
C PHE A 128 0.53 9.60 4.38
N VAL A 129 1.79 9.79 4.77
CA VAL A 129 2.25 9.77 6.18
C VAL A 129 1.45 10.75 7.03
N ALA A 130 1.29 11.99 6.56
CA ALA A 130 0.49 12.99 7.27
C ALA A 130 -0.99 12.57 7.39
N ALA A 131 -1.56 11.97 6.35
CA ALA A 131 -2.93 11.46 6.37
C ALA A 131 -3.13 10.31 7.36
N LEU A 132 -2.19 9.35 7.40
CA LEU A 132 -2.19 8.25 8.38
C LEU A 132 -2.07 8.77 9.81
N ALA A 133 -1.14 9.69 10.06
CA ALA A 133 -0.95 10.29 11.38
C ALA A 133 -2.20 11.07 11.83
N THR A 134 -2.84 11.82 10.91
CA THR A 134 -4.10 12.53 11.17
C THR A 134 -5.26 11.56 11.46
N ALA A 135 -5.26 10.40 10.80
CA ALA A 135 -6.17 9.30 11.09
C ALA A 135 -5.84 8.57 12.40
N GLY A 136 -4.78 8.92 13.13
CA GLY A 136 -4.42 8.27 14.40
C GLY A 136 -3.73 6.91 14.24
N VAL A 137 -3.21 6.59 13.06
CA VAL A 137 -2.34 5.43 12.86
C VAL A 137 -0.96 5.73 13.46
N ASN A 138 -0.35 4.76 14.14
CA ASN A 138 1.04 4.89 14.59
C ASN A 138 1.97 4.77 13.38
N VAL A 139 2.67 5.86 13.05
CA VAL A 139 3.55 5.92 11.86
C VAL A 139 4.99 6.21 12.27
N GLU A 140 5.90 5.36 11.83
CA GLU A 140 7.34 5.63 11.83
C GLU A 140 7.74 6.01 10.40
N PHE A 141 8.28 7.22 10.21
CA PHE A 141 8.63 7.73 8.88
C PHE A 141 10.08 8.18 8.81
N HIS A 142 10.84 7.59 7.88
CA HIS A 142 12.23 7.96 7.63
C HIS A 142 12.39 8.61 6.25
N HIS A 143 12.91 9.83 6.23
CA HIS A 143 13.28 10.53 5.01
C HIS A 143 14.81 10.61 4.89
N TYR A 144 15.36 9.95 3.88
CA TYR A 144 16.81 9.87 3.67
C TYR A 144 17.26 10.90 2.63
N SER A 145 17.86 12.00 3.11
CA SER A 145 18.36 13.07 2.23
C SER A 145 19.38 12.55 1.21
N GLY A 146 19.25 13.01 -0.05
CA GLY A 146 20.18 12.70 -1.13
C GLY A 146 20.10 11.29 -1.72
N LEU A 147 19.25 10.39 -1.20
CA LEU A 147 19.09 9.05 -1.77
C LEU A 147 18.04 9.04 -2.90
N PRO A 148 18.26 8.27 -3.98
CA PRO A 148 17.26 7.99 -5.00
C PRO A 148 16.26 6.92 -4.53
N HIS A 149 15.33 6.55 -5.42
CA HIS A 149 14.34 5.49 -5.19
C HIS A 149 15.00 4.10 -5.05
N GLY A 150 14.50 3.27 -4.12
CA GLY A 150 14.81 1.83 -4.06
C GLY A 150 16.19 1.43 -3.54
N ILE A 151 16.79 2.23 -2.65
CA ILE A 151 18.11 1.96 -2.02
C ILE A 151 17.99 1.14 -0.74
#